data_AF-A0A6V8HGP9-F1
#
_entry.id   AF-A0A6V8HGP9-F1
#
_cell.length_a   1.000
_cell.length_b   1.000
_cell.length_c   1.000
_cell.angle_alpha   90.00
_cell.angle_beta   90.00
_cell.angle_gamma   90.00
#
_symmetry.space_group_name_H-M   'P 1'
#
loop_
_entity.id
_entity.type
_entity.pdbx_description
1 polymer ?
#
loop_
_entity_poly.entity_id
_entity_poly.type
_entity_poly.pdbx_seq_one_letter_code
_entity_poly.pdbx_strand_id
1 'polypeptide(L)'
;MALVHPDLVLANINDTHLLVANLYCVLRPQLMLLTSDSYQRQHEPLGAEDLNAAKAVLVAVHKPFYVMFNCSALAGASREHKHMHILPCDDRDASNGIPSVEPQLDRFPFQFFWSRVDFSEDNLPRIYNKMLADARQALNLTSRAICPHNAILTRTWLMVIPRRSKDFHGLTSNAPGMIGSVWLQNEAQLDKWTQLGPANVLSHLGIAKDPSI
;
A
#
# COMPACT_ATOMS: atom_id res chain seq x y z
N MET A 1 22.30 3.86 8.46
CA MET A 1 22.23 2.74 7.51
C MET A 1 21.23 1.74 8.05
N ALA A 2 20.24 1.37 7.23
CA ALA A 2 19.20 0.44 7.66
C ALA A 2 19.81 -0.87 8.17
N LEU A 3 19.35 -1.35 9.33
CA LEU A 3 19.76 -2.63 9.90
C LEU A 3 19.15 -3.77 9.06
N VAL A 4 19.85 -4.17 8.01
CA VAL A 4 19.50 -5.28 7.13
C VAL A 4 20.73 -6.17 6.97
N HIS A 5 20.52 -7.49 6.98
CA HIS A 5 21.59 -8.43 6.69
C HIS A 5 22.14 -8.19 5.26
N PRO A 6 23.47 -8.05 5.07
CA PRO A 6 24.06 -7.73 3.77
C PRO A 6 23.61 -8.66 2.63
N ASP A 7 23.48 -9.96 2.90
CA ASP A 7 23.05 -10.96 1.91
C ASP A 7 21.60 -10.77 1.40
N LEU A 8 20.78 -9.97 2.10
CA LEU A 8 19.42 -9.65 1.66
C LEU A 8 19.36 -8.39 0.80
N VAL A 9 20.45 -7.61 0.72
CA VAL A 9 20.51 -6.38 -0.08
C VAL A 9 20.78 -6.73 -1.53
N LEU A 10 19.86 -6.33 -2.41
CA LEU A 10 19.93 -6.60 -3.84
C LEU A 10 20.53 -5.43 -4.61
N ALA A 11 20.20 -4.20 -4.21
CA ALA A 11 20.70 -2.98 -4.86
C ALA A 11 20.52 -1.74 -3.96
N ASN A 12 21.30 -0.70 -4.24
CA ASN A 12 21.00 0.67 -3.84
C ASN A 12 20.21 1.34 -4.98
N ILE A 13 19.12 2.01 -4.64
CA ILE A 13 18.24 2.70 -5.59
C ILE A 13 18.34 4.21 -5.33
N ASN A 14 18.87 4.93 -6.33
CA ASN A 14 19.01 6.39 -6.34
C ASN A 14 19.73 6.94 -5.09
N ASP A 15 20.64 6.18 -4.49
CA ASP A 15 21.39 6.50 -3.26
C ASP A 15 20.54 6.79 -2.00
N THR A 16 19.22 6.66 -2.10
CA THR A 16 18.25 6.99 -1.04
C THR A 16 17.60 5.75 -0.43
N HIS A 17 17.56 4.63 -1.17
CA HIS A 17 16.86 3.43 -0.75
C HIS A 17 17.69 2.16 -0.95
N LEU A 18 17.51 1.20 -0.05
CA LEU A 18 17.99 -0.16 -0.22
C LEU A 18 16.85 -1.03 -0.73
N LEU A 19 17.06 -1.71 -1.86
CA LEU A 19 16.19 -2.78 -2.33
C LEU A 19 16.63 -4.09 -1.70
N VAL A 20 15.73 -4.75 -0.98
CA VAL A 20 16.05 -5.94 -0.19
C VAL A 20 15.03 -7.06 -0.41
N ALA A 21 15.46 -8.31 -0.31
CA ALA A 21 14.56 -9.47 -0.31
C ALA A 21 13.83 -9.61 1.04
N ASN A 22 12.52 -9.88 1.02
CA ASN A 22 11.79 -10.22 2.25
C ASN A 22 11.89 -11.73 2.54
N LEU A 23 12.59 -12.09 3.63
CA LEU A 23 12.75 -13.48 4.05
C LEU A 23 11.42 -14.13 4.48
N TYR A 24 10.49 -13.34 5.02
CA TYR A 24 9.19 -13.78 5.51
C TYR A 24 8.08 -13.43 4.51
N CYS A 25 8.27 -13.82 3.25
CA CYS A 25 7.34 -13.51 2.18
C CYS A 25 6.25 -14.58 2.02
N VAL A 26 5.02 -14.10 1.79
CA VAL A 26 3.89 -14.97 1.44
C VAL A 26 3.89 -15.25 -0.06
N LEU A 27 4.08 -14.20 -0.87
CA LEU A 27 4.24 -14.29 -2.33
C LEU A 27 5.71 -14.15 -2.69
N ARG A 28 6.20 -15.01 -3.58
CA ARG A 28 7.61 -15.01 -4.00
C ARG A 28 7.77 -14.49 -5.45
N PRO A 29 8.76 -13.61 -5.71
CA PRO A 29 9.56 -12.88 -4.71
C PRO A 29 8.76 -11.70 -4.14
N GLN A 30 8.87 -11.44 -2.84
CA GLN A 30 8.47 -10.16 -2.24
C GLN A 30 9.72 -9.39 -1.87
N LEU A 31 9.79 -8.14 -2.30
CA LEU A 31 10.90 -7.23 -2.04
C LEU A 31 10.44 -6.10 -1.11
N MET A 32 11.40 -5.37 -0.56
CA MET A 32 11.16 -4.14 0.20
C MET A 32 12.11 -3.05 -0.27
N LEU A 33 11.61 -1.82 -0.34
CA LEU A 33 12.42 -0.62 -0.43
C LEU A 33 12.46 0.03 0.95
N LEU A 34 13.66 0.21 1.49
CA LEU A 34 13.90 0.79 2.81
C LEU A 34 14.68 2.09 2.65
N THR A 35 14.33 3.17 3.36
CA THR A 35 15.16 4.37 3.33
C THR A 35 16.55 4.07 3.90
N SER A 36 17.61 4.54 3.25
CA SER A 36 18.99 4.19 3.61
C SER A 36 19.43 4.79 4.95
N ASP A 37 18.87 5.95 5.32
CA ASP A 37 19.22 6.74 6.49
C ASP A 37 18.71 6.17 7.83
N SER A 38 17.66 5.34 7.80
CA SER A 38 16.97 4.77 8.98
C SER A 38 16.21 5.76 9.88
N TYR A 39 16.18 7.04 9.52
CA TYR A 39 15.55 8.08 10.34
C TYR A 39 14.09 8.32 9.94
N GLN A 40 13.77 8.14 8.67
CA GLN A 40 12.43 8.30 8.13
C GLN A 40 11.46 7.30 8.77
N ARG A 41 10.32 7.79 9.24
CA ARG A 41 9.30 7.00 9.95
C ARG A 41 8.17 6.56 9.03
N GLN A 42 7.59 5.42 9.35
CA GLN A 42 6.50 4.81 8.58
C GLN A 42 5.20 5.63 8.63
N HIS A 43 5.07 6.59 9.54
CA HIS A 43 3.95 7.54 9.58
C HIS A 43 4.20 8.80 8.75
N GLU A 44 5.38 8.95 8.16
CA GLU A 44 5.71 10.04 7.23
C GLU A 44 5.23 9.66 5.82
N PRO A 45 4.45 10.52 5.14
CA PRO A 45 4.00 10.25 3.77
C PRO A 45 5.14 10.03 2.78
N LEU A 46 4.85 9.39 1.64
CA LEU A 46 5.84 9.24 0.57
C LEU A 46 6.24 10.61 0.00
N GLY A 47 7.54 10.87 -0.04
CA GLY A 47 8.13 12.03 -0.69
C GLY A 47 8.53 11.72 -2.13
N ALA A 48 9.13 12.71 -2.80
CA ALA A 48 9.58 12.55 -4.18
C ALA A 48 10.65 11.45 -4.33
N GLU A 49 11.57 11.33 -3.36
CA GLU A 49 12.61 10.30 -3.37
C GLU A 49 12.03 8.89 -3.26
N ASP A 50 11.04 8.68 -2.37
CA ASP A 50 10.37 7.39 -2.22
C ASP A 50 9.66 6.98 -3.52
N LEU A 51 8.89 7.91 -4.10
CA LEU A 51 8.14 7.67 -5.34
C LEU A 51 9.08 7.43 -6.53
N ASN A 52 10.20 8.14 -6.61
CA ASN A 52 11.22 7.95 -7.65
C ASN A 52 11.94 6.61 -7.50
N ALA A 53 12.23 6.17 -6.27
CA ALA A 53 12.80 4.84 -6.02
C ALA A 53 11.82 3.73 -6.39
N ALA A 54 10.55 3.86 -6.01
CA ALA A 54 9.49 2.92 -6.38
C ALA A 54 9.33 2.83 -7.92
N LYS A 55 9.26 3.98 -8.60
CA LYS A 55 9.23 4.08 -10.06
C LYS A 55 10.44 3.41 -10.71
N ALA A 56 11.65 3.68 -10.23
CA ALA A 56 12.88 3.11 -10.77
C ALA A 56 12.86 1.57 -10.73
N VAL A 57 12.46 0.97 -9.60
CA VAL A 57 12.34 -0.48 -9.50
C VAL A 57 11.25 -1.01 -10.40
N LEU A 58 10.06 -0.40 -10.37
CA LEU A 58 8.94 -0.82 -11.22
C LEU A 58 9.32 -0.80 -12.69
N VAL A 59 10.05 0.22 -13.16
CA VAL A 59 10.52 0.33 -14.56
C VAL A 59 11.55 -0.75 -14.92
N ALA A 60 12.48 -1.04 -14.01
CA ALA A 60 13.58 -1.97 -14.26
C ALA A 60 13.14 -3.44 -14.29
N VAL A 61 12.10 -3.82 -13.56
CA VAL A 61 11.65 -5.23 -13.50
C VAL A 61 10.81 -5.61 -14.73
N HIS A 62 11.15 -6.73 -15.38
CA HIS A 62 10.43 -7.22 -16.57
C HIS A 62 9.05 -7.81 -16.26
N LYS A 63 8.88 -8.39 -15.07
CA LYS A 63 7.59 -8.94 -14.63
C LYS A 63 6.70 -7.83 -14.05
N PRO A 64 5.37 -7.97 -14.12
CA PRO A 64 4.48 -7.02 -13.48
C PRO A 64 4.60 -7.12 -11.95
N PHE A 65 4.87 -5.98 -11.33
CA PHE A 65 4.93 -5.78 -9.88
C PHE A 65 4.09 -4.56 -9.51
N TYR A 66 3.66 -4.50 -8.26
CA TYR A 66 3.13 -3.29 -7.65
C TYR A 66 3.92 -2.96 -6.38
N VAL A 67 3.88 -1.69 -6.00
CA VAL A 67 4.42 -1.18 -4.75
C VAL A 67 3.28 -0.87 -3.80
N MET A 68 3.39 -1.29 -2.55
CA MET A 68 2.46 -0.91 -1.48
C MET A 68 3.17 -0.18 -0.35
N PHE A 69 2.45 0.77 0.24
CA PHE A 69 2.86 1.52 1.43
C PHE A 69 1.71 1.56 2.44
N ASN A 70 2.02 1.26 3.70
CA ASN A 70 1.08 1.35 4.82
C ASN A 70 1.56 2.48 5.73
N CYS A 71 0.93 3.64 5.67
CA CYS A 71 1.33 4.80 6.47
C CYS A 71 0.76 4.72 7.88
N SER A 72 1.61 4.57 8.89
CA SER A 72 1.28 4.38 10.32
C SER A 72 0.65 3.03 10.71
N ALA A 73 0.66 2.73 12.01
CA ALA A 73 0.06 1.52 12.58
C ALA A 73 -1.44 1.37 12.25
N LEU A 74 -2.18 2.49 12.13
CA LEU A 74 -3.61 2.49 11.76
C LEU A 74 -3.85 1.99 10.32
N ALA A 75 -2.87 2.13 9.43
CA ALA A 75 -2.95 1.60 8.07
C ALA A 75 -2.42 0.16 7.93
N GLY A 76 -2.08 -0.50 9.05
CA GLY A 76 -1.56 -1.87 9.06
C GLY A 76 -0.03 -1.96 8.90
N ALA A 77 0.70 -0.88 9.21
CA ALA A 77 2.16 -0.96 9.31
C ALA A 77 2.61 -1.79 10.51
N SER A 78 3.65 -2.61 10.32
CA SER A 78 4.25 -3.44 11.38
C SER A 78 5.62 -2.95 11.86
N ARG A 79 6.28 -2.06 11.11
CA ARG A 79 7.61 -1.51 11.44
C ARG A 79 7.57 0.02 11.43
N GLU A 80 8.40 0.62 12.28
CA GLU A 80 8.51 2.08 12.41
C GLU A 80 9.43 2.72 11.36
N HIS A 81 10.44 2.00 10.87
CA HIS A 81 11.32 2.50 9.81
C HIS A 81 10.56 2.53 8.48
N LYS A 82 10.64 3.65 7.77
CA LYS A 82 9.95 3.86 6.50
C LYS A 82 10.36 2.84 5.45
N HIS A 83 9.36 2.12 4.94
CA HIS A 83 9.52 1.10 3.93
C HIS A 83 8.29 0.96 3.04
N MET A 84 8.54 0.56 1.80
CA MET A 84 7.54 0.10 0.85
C MET A 84 7.77 -1.39 0.56
N HIS A 85 6.70 -2.12 0.29
CA HIS A 85 6.82 -3.50 -0.21
C HIS A 85 6.58 -3.53 -1.70
N ILE A 86 7.27 -4.44 -2.39
CA ILE A 86 7.09 -4.69 -3.82
C ILE A 86 6.68 -6.15 -3.97
N LEU A 87 5.53 -6.39 -4.60
CA LEU A 87 4.98 -7.72 -4.77
C LEU A 87 4.61 -7.97 -6.23
N PRO A 88 4.63 -9.24 -6.69
CA PRO A 88 4.20 -9.59 -8.03
C PRO A 88 2.73 -9.17 -8.24
N CYS A 89 2.42 -8.80 -9.48
CA CYS A 89 1.09 -8.42 -9.93
C CYS A 89 0.75 -9.25 -11.18
N ASP A 90 0.22 -10.47 -11.04
CA ASP A 90 -0.29 -11.16 -12.24
C ASP A 90 -1.79 -10.92 -12.42
N ASP A 91 -2.14 -9.97 -13.29
CA ASP A 91 -3.54 -9.65 -13.60
C ASP A 91 -4.29 -10.84 -14.24
N ARG A 92 -3.58 -11.88 -14.71
CA ARG A 92 -4.18 -13.10 -15.28
C ARG A 92 -4.40 -14.20 -14.25
N ASP A 93 -3.82 -14.06 -13.06
CA ASP A 93 -3.94 -15.05 -11.99
C ASP A 93 -4.15 -14.33 -10.66
N ALA A 94 -5.41 -14.27 -10.22
CA ALA A 94 -5.82 -13.65 -8.97
C ALA A 94 -5.13 -14.25 -7.73
N SER A 95 -4.48 -15.42 -7.84
CA SER A 95 -3.67 -15.99 -6.76
C SER A 95 -2.28 -15.33 -6.63
N ASN A 96 -1.86 -14.50 -7.59
CA ASN A 96 -0.50 -13.95 -7.71
C ASN A 96 -0.44 -12.41 -7.58
N GLY A 97 -1.23 -11.82 -6.70
CA GLY A 97 -1.08 -10.40 -6.36
C GLY A 97 -2.36 -9.71 -5.94
N ILE A 98 -2.71 -8.65 -6.67
CA ILE A 98 -3.92 -7.84 -6.47
C ILE A 98 -4.89 -8.06 -7.61
N PRO A 99 -6.22 -7.96 -7.39
CA PRO A 99 -7.18 -8.14 -8.46
C PRO A 99 -7.15 -6.93 -9.43
N SER A 100 -7.73 -7.10 -10.62
CA SER A 100 -7.91 -5.98 -11.56
C SER A 100 -8.79 -4.90 -10.94
N VAL A 101 -8.19 -3.74 -10.65
CA VAL A 101 -8.83 -2.67 -9.84
C VAL A 101 -9.79 -1.80 -10.65
N GLU A 102 -9.43 -1.39 -11.87
CA GLU A 102 -10.22 -0.44 -12.67
C GLU A 102 -11.69 -0.85 -12.85
N PRO A 103 -12.02 -2.13 -13.19
CA PRO A 103 -13.41 -2.55 -13.34
C PRO A 103 -14.20 -2.65 -12.02
N GLN A 104 -13.53 -2.49 -10.87
CA GLN A 104 -14.09 -2.71 -9.54
C GLN A 104 -14.19 -1.44 -8.70
N LEU A 105 -13.77 -0.28 -9.22
CA LEU A 105 -13.72 0.99 -8.49
C LEU A 105 -15.05 1.35 -7.81
N ASP A 106 -16.17 1.12 -8.48
CA ASP A 106 -17.50 1.41 -7.94
C ASP A 106 -17.94 0.43 -6.84
N ARG A 107 -17.31 -0.75 -6.77
CA ARG A 107 -17.68 -1.84 -5.86
C ARG A 107 -17.00 -1.75 -4.50
N PHE A 108 -15.93 -0.96 -4.35
CA PHE A 108 -15.27 -0.82 -3.06
C PHE A 108 -16.19 -0.12 -2.05
N PRO A 109 -16.36 -0.68 -0.84
CA PRO A 109 -17.32 -0.20 0.17
C PRO A 109 -16.78 0.97 1.01
N PHE A 110 -15.64 1.53 0.61
CA PHE A 110 -14.94 2.60 1.29
C PHE A 110 -14.47 3.68 0.30
N GLN A 111 -14.24 4.89 0.80
CA GLN A 111 -13.68 5.99 0.04
C GLN A 111 -12.22 5.71 -0.30
N PHE A 112 -11.82 6.04 -1.52
CA PHE A 112 -10.46 5.96 -2.02
C PHE A 112 -10.24 7.08 -3.04
N PHE A 113 -8.99 7.32 -3.38
CA PHE A 113 -8.59 8.22 -4.46
C PHE A 113 -7.75 7.44 -5.44
N TRP A 114 -8.08 7.54 -6.73
CA TRP A 114 -7.45 6.75 -7.78
C TRP A 114 -7.18 7.62 -9.00
N SER A 115 -6.06 7.38 -9.67
CA SER A 115 -5.71 8.04 -10.92
C SER A 115 -4.80 7.16 -11.76
N ARG A 116 -4.91 7.26 -13.08
CA ARG A 116 -3.89 6.73 -13.98
C ARG A 116 -2.59 7.51 -13.80
N VAL A 117 -1.48 6.82 -13.95
CA VAL A 117 -0.15 7.43 -13.94
C VAL A 117 0.58 7.06 -15.21
N ASP A 118 1.32 8.01 -15.75
CA ASP A 118 2.31 7.77 -16.78
C ASP A 118 3.69 8.09 -16.20
N PHE A 119 4.56 7.08 -16.16
CA PHE A 119 5.92 7.24 -15.68
C PHE A 119 6.81 8.03 -16.64
N SER A 120 6.37 8.33 -17.87
CA SER A 120 7.04 9.30 -18.72
C SER A 120 6.88 10.74 -18.20
N GLU A 121 5.81 11.00 -17.44
CA GLU A 121 5.54 12.30 -16.83
C GLU A 121 6.21 12.41 -15.45
N ASP A 122 6.78 13.58 -15.15
CA ASP A 122 7.37 13.88 -13.83
C ASP A 122 6.34 14.51 -12.88
N ASN A 123 5.18 13.86 -12.73
CA ASN A 123 4.08 14.39 -11.93
C ASN A 123 3.56 13.43 -10.85
N LEU A 124 4.16 12.24 -10.70
CA LEU A 124 3.76 11.25 -9.72
C LEU A 124 3.72 11.82 -8.28
N PRO A 125 4.71 12.61 -7.81
CA PRO A 125 4.63 13.27 -6.50
C PRO A 125 3.45 14.24 -6.39
N ARG A 126 3.11 14.97 -7.46
CA ARG A 126 1.96 15.88 -7.49
C ARG A 126 0.64 15.13 -7.38
N ILE A 127 0.50 14.01 -8.12
CA ILE A 127 -0.69 13.16 -8.07
C ILE A 127 -0.87 12.59 -6.66
N TYR A 128 0.19 12.01 -6.09
CA TYR A 128 0.14 11.46 -4.73
C TYR A 128 -0.20 12.52 -3.68
N ASN A 129 0.45 13.69 -3.71
CA ASN A 129 0.18 14.75 -2.74
C ASN A 129 -1.25 15.29 -2.83
N LYS A 130 -1.83 15.36 -4.04
CA LYS A 130 -3.24 15.71 -4.21
C LYS A 130 -4.14 14.67 -3.55
N MET A 131 -3.95 13.38 -3.86
CA MET A 131 -4.73 12.30 -3.25
C MET A 131 -4.59 12.24 -1.73
N LEU A 132 -3.39 12.54 -1.22
CA LEU A 132 -3.13 12.63 0.21
C LEU A 132 -3.90 13.79 0.85
N ALA A 133 -3.97 14.96 0.19
CA ALA A 133 -4.77 16.08 0.66
C ALA A 133 -6.26 15.72 0.71
N ASP A 134 -6.78 15.06 -0.33
CA ASP A 134 -8.16 14.59 -0.40
C ASP A 134 -8.44 13.54 0.72
N ALA A 135 -7.49 12.64 0.99
CA ALA A 135 -7.57 11.67 2.09
C ALA A 135 -7.55 12.30 3.48
N ARG A 136 -6.78 13.37 3.68
CA ARG A 136 -6.77 14.14 4.93
C ARG A 136 -8.11 14.83 5.17
N GLN A 137 -8.70 15.38 4.12
CA GLN A 137 -10.02 15.99 4.20
C GLN A 137 -11.08 14.94 4.56
N ALA A 138 -11.08 13.79 3.90
CA ALA A 138 -12.02 12.71 4.19
C ALA A 138 -11.93 12.21 5.64
N LEU A 139 -10.71 12.17 6.21
CA LEU A 139 -10.47 11.82 7.62
C LEU A 139 -10.69 12.98 8.61
N ASN A 140 -11.07 14.17 8.15
CA ASN A 140 -11.21 15.39 8.95
C ASN A 140 -9.94 15.73 9.76
N LEU A 141 -8.77 15.59 9.12
CA LEU A 141 -7.47 15.80 9.77
C LEU A 141 -6.99 17.25 9.64
N THR A 142 -6.48 17.81 10.74
CA THR A 142 -5.73 19.09 10.70
C THR A 142 -4.41 18.92 9.96
N SER A 143 -3.80 19.99 9.46
CA SER A 143 -2.60 19.94 8.59
C SER A 143 -1.37 19.23 9.20
N ARG A 144 -1.26 19.16 10.54
CA ARG A 144 -0.12 18.54 11.24
C ARG A 144 -0.36 17.10 11.70
N ALA A 145 -1.60 16.61 11.63
CA ALA A 145 -1.91 15.25 12.05
C ALA A 145 -1.27 14.22 11.10
N ILE A 146 -0.88 13.06 11.64
CA ILE A 146 -0.54 11.89 10.82
C ILE A 146 -1.79 11.53 9.99
N CYS A 147 -1.60 11.23 8.71
CA CYS A 147 -2.67 10.73 7.85
C CYS A 147 -2.48 9.23 7.65
N PRO A 148 -3.22 8.37 8.35
CA PRO A 148 -3.18 6.95 8.10
C PRO A 148 -3.79 6.64 6.74
N HIS A 149 -3.00 6.04 5.86
CA HIS A 149 -3.46 5.68 4.55
C HIS A 149 -2.67 4.49 4.00
N ASN A 150 -3.31 3.73 3.12
CA ASN A 150 -2.59 2.84 2.23
C ASN A 150 -2.31 3.56 0.91
N ALA A 151 -1.18 3.26 0.28
CA ALA A 151 -0.92 3.61 -1.11
C ALA A 151 -0.53 2.35 -1.90
N ILE A 152 -1.04 2.24 -3.12
CA ILE A 152 -0.75 1.15 -4.05
C ILE A 152 -0.39 1.77 -5.39
N LEU A 153 0.82 1.51 -5.87
CA LEU A 153 1.36 2.05 -7.11
C LEU A 153 1.68 0.90 -8.06
N THR A 154 1.12 0.95 -9.27
CA THR A 154 1.52 0.11 -10.39
C THR A 154 2.21 0.98 -11.45
N ARG A 155 2.57 0.38 -12.59
CA ARG A 155 3.08 1.13 -13.75
C ARG A 155 2.03 2.04 -14.40
N THR A 156 0.75 1.82 -14.15
CA THR A 156 -0.36 2.46 -14.89
C THR A 156 -1.33 3.21 -14.01
N TRP A 157 -1.34 2.98 -12.70
CA TRP A 157 -2.19 3.71 -11.77
C TRP A 157 -1.63 3.83 -10.36
N LEU A 158 -2.14 4.81 -9.62
CA LEU A 158 -1.91 5.03 -8.20
C LEU A 158 -3.25 5.07 -7.48
N MET A 159 -3.34 4.39 -6.34
CA MET A 159 -4.47 4.43 -5.43
C MET A 159 -4.02 4.84 -4.02
N VAL A 160 -4.78 5.72 -3.37
CA VAL A 160 -4.65 6.07 -1.94
C VAL A 160 -5.96 5.75 -1.24
N ILE A 161 -5.87 5.03 -0.12
CA ILE A 161 -7.02 4.62 0.68
C ILE A 161 -6.87 5.23 2.08
N PRO A 162 -7.69 6.22 2.48
CA PRO A 162 -7.70 6.71 3.86
C PRO A 162 -8.10 5.59 4.82
N ARG A 163 -7.34 5.43 5.91
CA ARG A 163 -7.55 4.37 6.90
C ARG A 163 -8.01 4.99 8.22
N ARG A 164 -9.10 4.45 8.78
CA ARG A 164 -9.64 4.90 10.08
C ARG A 164 -9.32 3.93 11.21
N SER A 165 -9.16 2.64 10.89
CA SER A 165 -8.81 1.61 11.86
C SER A 165 -7.91 0.55 11.24
N LYS A 166 -7.02 0.00 12.05
CA LYS A 166 -6.24 -1.21 11.70
C LYS A 166 -7.03 -2.50 11.90
N ASP A 167 -8.03 -2.45 12.78
CA ASP A 167 -8.73 -3.62 13.31
C ASP A 167 -10.24 -3.41 13.33
N PHE A 168 -10.96 -4.48 13.01
CA PHE A 168 -12.39 -4.59 13.25
C PHE A 168 -12.68 -6.00 13.77
N HIS A 169 -12.98 -6.10 15.07
CA HIS A 169 -13.19 -7.37 15.75
C HIS A 169 -12.03 -8.37 15.55
N GLY A 170 -10.77 -7.95 15.61
CA GLY A 170 -9.63 -8.85 15.39
C GLY A 170 -9.33 -9.14 13.90
N LEU A 171 -10.09 -8.58 12.97
CA LEU A 171 -9.83 -8.66 11.54
C LEU A 171 -9.04 -7.44 11.08
N THR A 172 -7.90 -7.67 10.46
CA THR A 172 -6.99 -6.62 10.01
C THR A 172 -6.79 -6.66 8.50
N SER A 173 -6.39 -5.53 7.91
CA SER A 173 -6.06 -5.45 6.50
C SER A 173 -4.95 -4.43 6.23
N ASN A 174 -4.07 -4.76 5.28
CA ASN A 174 -3.04 -3.89 4.71
C ASN A 174 -3.49 -3.41 3.30
N ALA A 175 -2.63 -2.69 2.56
CA ALA A 175 -3.03 -2.15 1.26
C ALA A 175 -3.66 -3.18 0.29
N PRO A 176 -3.04 -4.36 0.01
CA PRO A 176 -3.62 -5.37 -0.88
C PRO A 176 -4.94 -5.94 -0.35
N GLY A 177 -5.03 -6.16 0.96
CA GLY A 177 -6.25 -6.64 1.59
C GLY A 177 -7.42 -5.67 1.44
N MET A 178 -7.15 -4.35 1.48
CA MET A 178 -8.17 -3.34 1.25
C MET A 178 -8.77 -3.43 -0.15
N ILE A 179 -7.99 -3.85 -1.15
CA ILE A 179 -8.48 -4.04 -2.51
C ILE A 179 -8.83 -5.50 -2.85
N GLY A 180 -9.05 -6.35 -1.84
CA GLY A 180 -9.59 -7.70 -2.01
C GLY A 180 -8.57 -8.85 -1.96
N SER A 181 -7.28 -8.58 -1.77
CA SER A 181 -6.24 -9.61 -1.58
C SER A 181 -5.92 -9.78 -0.09
N VAL A 182 -6.86 -10.36 0.65
CA VAL A 182 -6.78 -10.50 2.11
C VAL A 182 -5.93 -11.71 2.49
N TRP A 183 -4.93 -11.50 3.34
CA TRP A 183 -4.14 -12.58 3.92
C TRP A 183 -4.73 -13.03 5.25
N LEU A 184 -4.93 -14.34 5.40
CA LEU A 184 -5.50 -14.97 6.58
C LEU A 184 -4.53 -16.01 7.15
N GLN A 185 -4.49 -16.11 8.47
CA GLN A 185 -3.59 -17.01 9.20
C GLN A 185 -4.19 -18.40 9.43
N ASN A 186 -5.51 -18.51 9.49
CA ASN A 186 -6.22 -19.75 9.83
C ASN A 186 -7.69 -19.70 9.39
N GLU A 187 -8.34 -20.86 9.42
CA GLU A 187 -9.76 -21.03 9.05
C GLU A 187 -10.71 -20.22 9.94
N ALA A 188 -10.41 -20.05 11.23
CA ALA A 188 -11.25 -19.24 12.12
C ALA A 188 -11.31 -17.76 11.68
N GLN A 189 -10.23 -17.21 11.11
CA GLN A 189 -10.28 -15.88 10.49
C GLN A 189 -11.13 -15.88 9.22
N LEU A 190 -11.03 -16.92 8.38
CA LEU A 190 -11.85 -17.05 7.17
C LEU A 190 -13.35 -17.11 7.51
N ASP A 191 -13.72 -17.91 8.49
CA ASP A 191 -15.10 -18.01 8.97
C ASP A 191 -15.61 -16.66 9.45
N LYS A 192 -14.78 -15.93 10.21
CA LYS A 192 -15.15 -14.61 10.73
C LYS A 192 -15.28 -13.55 9.63
N TRP A 193 -14.37 -13.53 8.65
CA TRP A 193 -14.48 -12.67 7.47
C TRP A 193 -15.75 -12.98 6.66
N THR A 194 -16.08 -14.26 6.51
CA THR A 194 -17.28 -14.73 5.81
C THR A 194 -18.55 -14.32 6.56
N GLN A 195 -18.58 -14.52 7.88
CA GLN A 195 -19.72 -14.21 8.73
C GLN A 195 -20.00 -12.71 8.81
N LEU A 196 -18.97 -11.88 8.98
CA LEU A 196 -19.12 -10.42 9.07
C LEU A 196 -19.32 -9.76 7.70
N GLY A 197 -18.91 -10.44 6.62
CA GLY A 197 -18.94 -9.94 5.25
C GLY A 197 -17.74 -9.05 4.91
N PRO A 198 -16.95 -9.36 3.86
CA PRO A 198 -15.75 -8.58 3.52
C PRO A 198 -16.04 -7.09 3.30
N ALA A 199 -17.14 -6.76 2.64
CA ALA A 199 -17.49 -5.37 2.37
C ALA A 199 -17.71 -4.57 3.66
N ASN A 200 -18.39 -5.17 4.64
CA ASN A 200 -18.63 -4.58 5.95
C ASN A 200 -17.34 -4.42 6.75
N VAL A 201 -16.46 -5.43 6.75
CA VAL A 201 -15.16 -5.32 7.43
C VAL A 201 -14.33 -4.18 6.82
N LEU A 202 -14.20 -4.14 5.49
CA LEU A 202 -13.40 -3.15 4.79
C LEU A 202 -13.94 -1.72 4.95
N SER A 203 -15.26 -1.52 5.01
CA SER A 203 -15.86 -0.21 5.27
C SER A 203 -15.58 0.32 6.69
N HIS A 204 -15.32 -0.57 7.65
CA HIS A 204 -14.92 -0.21 9.02
C HIS A 204 -13.42 0.06 9.15
N LEU A 205 -12.58 -0.56 8.32
CA LEU A 205 -11.14 -0.32 8.28
C LEU A 205 -10.79 0.96 7.49
N GLY A 206 -11.51 1.22 6.41
CA GLY A 206 -11.48 2.48 5.65
C GLY A 206 -12.59 3.44 6.10
N ILE A 207 -12.84 4.49 5.32
CA ILE A 207 -14.02 5.35 5.50
C ILE A 207 -15.14 4.77 4.65
N ALA A 208 -16.26 4.35 5.22
CA ALA A 208 -17.39 3.83 4.45
C ALA A 208 -17.83 4.83 3.35
N LYS A 209 -18.15 4.32 2.15
CA LYS A 209 -18.91 5.11 1.16
C LYS A 209 -20.34 5.26 1.70
N ASP A 210 -20.93 6.43 1.52
CA ASP A 210 -22.36 6.60 1.79
C ASP A 210 -23.14 5.71 0.82
N PRO A 211 -24.00 4.78 1.29
CA PRO A 211 -24.82 3.96 0.41
C PRO A 211 -25.86 4.78 -0.38
N SER A 212 -25.97 6.08 -0.13
CA SER A 212 -26.98 6.99 -0.70
C SER A 212 -26.51 7.78 -1.93
N ILE A 213 -25.29 7.54 -2.43
CA ILE A 213 -24.70 8.23 -3.60
C ILE A 213 -24.19 7.22 -4.63
#